data_AF-A0A497NE05-F1
#
_entry.id   AF-A0A497NE05-F1
#
_cell.length_a   1.000
_cell.length_b   1.000
_cell.length_c   1.000
_cell.angle_alpha   90.00
_cell.angle_beta   90.00
_cell.angle_gamma   90.00
#
_symmetry.space_group_name_H-M   'P 1'
#
loop_
_entity.id
_entity.type
_entity.pdbx_description
1 polymer ?
#
loop_
_entity_poly.entity_id
_entity_poly.type
_entity_poly.pdbx_seq_one_letter_code
_entity_poly.pdbx_strand_id
1 'polypeptide(L)'
;MKKTGRIKEAQPTKIELSLYRGMYRLLTLTILEKTRMKGYQIFKNIKNITGIKPSLSTIHDILSEMEKRRLIESIKTETNEKYYMITKIGKKKLEEIKERTKNKINKIINLIFEPSPDRI
;
A
#
# COMPACT_ATOMS: atom_id res chain seq x y z
N MET A 1 -30.99 -24.17 8.66
CA MET A 1 -29.75 -24.40 7.88
C MET A 1 -29.84 -23.69 6.53
N LYS A 2 -29.05 -22.62 6.31
CA LYS A 2 -28.65 -22.15 4.97
C LYS A 2 -27.20 -21.69 5.08
N LYS A 3 -26.26 -22.50 4.59
CA LYS A 3 -24.86 -22.10 4.43
C LYS A 3 -24.80 -21.15 3.23
N THR A 4 -24.76 -19.84 3.49
CA THR A 4 -24.35 -18.87 2.48
C THR A 4 -22.91 -19.20 2.09
N GLY A 5 -22.76 -19.83 0.92
CA GLY A 5 -21.45 -20.11 0.33
C GLY A 5 -20.74 -18.78 0.13
N ARG A 6 -19.67 -18.53 0.89
CA ARG A 6 -18.68 -17.52 0.53
C ARG A 6 -18.18 -17.89 -0.87
N ILE A 7 -18.52 -17.08 -1.85
CA ILE A 7 -17.86 -17.10 -3.16
C ILE A 7 -16.37 -16.95 -2.82
N LYS A 8 -15.56 -17.99 -3.10
CA LYS A 8 -14.11 -17.87 -2.96
C LYS A 8 -13.70 -16.84 -4.01
N GLU A 9 -13.22 -15.68 -3.57
CA GLU A 9 -12.55 -14.73 -4.46
C GLU A 9 -11.50 -15.51 -5.26
N ALA A 10 -11.52 -15.34 -6.58
CA ALA A 10 -10.53 -15.96 -7.45
C ALA A 10 -9.14 -15.49 -7.01
N GLN A 11 -8.17 -16.41 -6.99
CA GLN A 11 -6.82 -16.06 -6.59
C GLN A 11 -6.24 -15.05 -7.61
N PRO A 12 -5.58 -13.97 -7.14
CA PRO A 12 -5.00 -12.98 -8.03
C PRO A 12 -3.93 -13.61 -8.92
N THR A 13 -3.95 -13.24 -10.19
CA THR A 13 -2.93 -13.57 -11.18
C THR A 13 -1.57 -12.98 -10.81
N LYS A 14 -0.50 -13.49 -11.43
CA LYS A 14 0.85 -12.94 -11.28
C LYS A 14 0.94 -11.45 -11.68
N ILE A 15 0.12 -11.03 -12.65
CA ILE A 15 0.07 -9.64 -13.13
C ILE A 15 -0.53 -8.73 -12.05
N GLU A 16 -1.68 -9.11 -11.49
CA GLU A 16 -2.33 -8.36 -10.40
C GLU A 16 -1.41 -8.26 -9.17
N LEU A 17 -0.77 -9.37 -8.77
CA LEU A 17 0.18 -9.37 -7.66
C LEU A 17 1.34 -8.40 -7.88
N SER A 18 1.83 -8.28 -9.12
CA SER A 18 2.92 -7.35 -9.45
C SER A 18 2.47 -5.90 -9.37
N LEU A 19 1.26 -5.60 -9.85
CA LEU A 19 0.65 -4.27 -9.73
C LEU A 19 0.49 -3.85 -8.26
N TYR A 20 -0.08 -4.72 -7.41
CA TYR A 20 -0.23 -4.44 -5.97
C TYR A 20 1.11 -4.22 -5.27
N ARG A 21 2.11 -5.09 -5.54
CA ARG A 21 3.45 -4.95 -4.95
C ARG A 21 4.11 -3.62 -5.31
N GLY A 22 3.88 -3.11 -6.52
CA GLY A 22 4.35 -1.78 -6.94
C GLY A 22 3.78 -0.65 -6.08
N MET A 23 2.55 -0.79 -5.57
CA MET A 23 1.85 0.24 -4.82
C MET A 23 2.12 0.21 -3.30
N TYR A 24 2.60 -0.90 -2.75
CA TYR A 24 2.72 -1.07 -1.28
C TYR A 24 3.56 0.01 -0.59
N ARG A 25 4.62 0.52 -1.23
CA ARG A 25 5.45 1.60 -0.65
C ARG A 25 4.66 2.91 -0.50
N LEU A 26 3.94 3.29 -1.56
CA LEU A 26 3.14 4.51 -1.57
C LEU A 26 1.94 4.39 -0.63
N LEU A 27 1.29 3.23 -0.60
CA LEU A 27 0.24 2.92 0.38
C LEU A 27 0.76 3.00 1.81
N THR A 28 1.96 2.47 2.09
CA THR A 28 2.59 2.54 3.41
C THR A 28 2.79 3.98 3.87
N LEU A 29 3.35 4.86 3.01
CA LEU A 29 3.47 6.29 3.32
C LEU A 29 2.11 6.95 3.56
N THR A 30 1.13 6.66 2.70
CA THR A 30 -0.23 7.22 2.78
C THR A 30 -0.95 6.79 4.07
N ILE A 31 -0.72 5.56 4.53
CA ILE A 31 -1.28 5.04 5.78
C ILE A 31 -0.63 5.73 6.99
N LEU A 32 0.70 5.84 6.97
CA LEU A 32 1.47 6.45 8.06
C LEU A 32 1.36 7.97 8.13
N GLU A 33 0.93 8.62 7.04
CA GLU A 33 0.56 10.03 7.01
C GLU A 33 -0.61 10.34 7.95
N LYS A 34 -1.55 9.39 8.11
CA LYS A 34 -2.74 9.56 8.96
C LYS A 34 -2.41 9.43 10.44
N THR A 35 -1.60 8.44 10.81
CA THR A 35 -1.19 8.19 12.20
C THR A 35 -0.03 7.19 12.25
N ARG A 36 0.73 7.20 13.35
CA ARG A 36 1.69 6.14 13.67
C ARG A 36 0.97 4.79 13.84
N MET A 37 1.61 3.71 13.42
CA MET A 37 1.04 2.36 13.45
C MET A 37 2.09 1.28 13.75
N LYS A 38 1.68 0.18 14.38
CA LYS A 38 2.49 -1.04 14.46
C LYS A 38 2.62 -1.66 13.08
N GLY A 39 3.70 -2.40 12.84
CA GLY A 39 3.96 -3.08 11.56
C GLY A 39 2.74 -3.84 11.04
N TYR A 40 2.16 -4.74 11.84
CA TYR A 40 1.00 -5.53 11.41
C TYR A 40 -0.24 -4.69 11.06
N GLN A 41 -0.42 -3.51 11.66
CA GLN A 41 -1.57 -2.63 11.39
C GLN A 41 -1.46 -2.01 10.00
N ILE A 42 -0.26 -1.64 9.56
CA ILE A 42 0.00 -1.07 8.22
C ILE A 42 -0.46 -2.07 7.15
N PHE A 43 -0.09 -3.33 7.27
CA PHE A 43 -0.41 -4.34 6.24
C PHE A 43 -1.81 -4.89 6.35
N LYS A 44 -2.42 -4.82 7.54
CA LYS A 44 -3.87 -5.02 7.67
C LYS A 44 -4.62 -3.97 6.86
N ASN A 45 -4.19 -2.71 6.91
CA ASN A 45 -4.77 -1.66 6.07
C ASN A 45 -4.52 -1.93 4.58
N ILE A 46 -3.30 -2.32 4.18
CA ILE A 46 -3.02 -2.70 2.78
C ILE A 46 -3.94 -3.84 2.32
N LYS A 47 -4.06 -4.92 3.11
CA LYS A 47 -4.95 -6.04 2.79
C LYS A 47 -6.40 -5.59 2.65
N ASN A 48 -6.87 -4.70 3.53
CA ASN A 48 -8.24 -4.18 3.47
C ASN A 48 -8.48 -3.36 2.19
N ILE A 49 -7.45 -2.66 1.68
CA ILE A 49 -7.53 -1.86 0.46
C ILE A 49 -7.44 -2.73 -0.79
N THR A 50 -6.55 -3.73 -0.81
CA THR A 50 -6.21 -4.49 -2.03
C THR A 50 -6.84 -5.88 -2.10
N GLY A 51 -7.43 -6.38 -1.01
CA GLY A 51 -7.79 -7.79 -0.84
C GLY A 51 -6.58 -8.73 -0.63
N ILE A 52 -5.36 -8.27 -0.93
CA ILE A 52 -4.15 -9.10 -0.96
C ILE A 52 -3.35 -8.93 0.33
N LYS A 53 -3.05 -10.05 0.99
CA LYS A 53 -2.17 -10.07 2.16
C LYS A 53 -0.69 -10.13 1.72
N PRO A 54 0.14 -9.12 1.99
CA PRO A 54 1.58 -9.20 1.75
C PRO A 54 2.22 -10.30 2.63
N SER A 55 3.31 -10.91 2.15
CA SER A 55 4.10 -11.84 2.98
C SER A 55 4.85 -11.08 4.08
N LEU A 56 5.15 -11.76 5.19
CA LEU A 56 5.87 -11.14 6.30
C LEU A 56 7.28 -10.68 5.91
N SER A 57 7.97 -11.40 5.03
CA SER A 57 9.26 -10.96 4.49
C SER A 57 9.11 -9.68 3.67
N THR A 58 8.16 -9.61 2.73
CA THR A 58 7.91 -8.39 1.93
C THR A 58 7.62 -7.18 2.81
N ILE A 59 6.90 -7.41 3.91
CA ILE A 59 6.61 -6.41 4.93
C ILE A 59 7.89 -5.85 5.55
N HIS A 60 8.74 -6.74 6.07
CA HIS A 60 9.98 -6.34 6.72
C HIS A 60 10.94 -5.65 5.75
N ASP A 61 11.02 -6.12 4.51
CA ASP A 61 11.84 -5.52 3.47
C ASP A 61 11.40 -4.09 3.15
N ILE A 62 10.09 -3.86 2.97
CA ILE A 62 9.54 -2.53 2.70
C ILE A 62 9.82 -1.57 3.85
N LEU A 63 9.56 -1.98 5.10
CA LEU A 63 9.78 -1.11 6.25
C LEU A 63 11.27 -0.79 6.43
N SER A 64 12.13 -1.80 6.33
CA SER A 64 13.59 -1.66 6.43
C SER A 64 14.14 -0.73 5.35
N GLU A 65 13.70 -0.89 4.10
CA GLU A 65 14.06 0.00 3.00
C GLU A 65 13.62 1.45 3.27
N MET A 66 12.38 1.66 3.72
CA MET A 66 11.83 2.98 3.97
C MET A 66 12.48 3.69 5.16
N GLU A 67 12.86 2.95 6.21
CA GLU A 67 13.67 3.45 7.32
C GLU A 67 15.08 3.86 6.84
N LYS A 68 15.75 3.02 6.05
CA LYS A 68 17.07 3.34 5.44
C LYS A 68 17.03 4.61 4.59
N ARG A 69 15.94 4.82 3.85
CA ARG A 69 15.70 6.03 3.06
C ARG A 69 15.20 7.24 3.88
N ARG A 70 15.07 7.09 5.21
CA ARG A 70 14.56 8.12 6.14
C ARG A 70 13.15 8.62 5.79
N LEU A 71 12.36 7.83 5.07
CA LEU A 71 10.97 8.17 4.74
C LEU A 71 10.05 7.89 5.92
N ILE A 72 10.39 6.88 6.72
CA ILE A 72 9.73 6.54 7.97
C ILE A 72 10.79 6.36 9.06
N GLU A 73 10.34 6.41 10.30
CA GLU A 73 11.15 6.08 11.47
C GLU A 73 10.36 5.16 12.40
N SER A 74 11.07 4.42 13.26
CA SER A 74 10.43 3.62 14.29
C SER A 74 10.67 4.16 15.69
N ILE A 75 9.62 4.07 16.50
CA ILE A 75 9.60 4.48 17.90
C ILE A 75 9.29 3.23 18.72
N LYS A 76 10.10 2.97 19.73
CA LYS A 76 9.80 1.94 20.74
C LYS A 76 9.12 2.61 21.93
N THR A 77 8.01 2.04 22.38
CA THR A 77 7.39 2.46 23.65
C THR A 77 8.12 1.85 24.84
N GLU A 78 7.81 2.32 26.03
CA GLU A 78 8.30 1.74 27.30
C GLU A 78 7.93 0.25 27.43
N THR A 79 6.79 -0.15 26.87
CA THR A 79 6.35 -1.55 26.77
C THR A 79 7.02 -2.35 25.65
N ASN A 80 8.11 -1.83 25.07
CA ASN A 80 8.88 -2.42 23.96
C ASN A 80 8.06 -2.65 22.66
N GLU A 81 6.94 -1.94 22.50
CA GLU A 81 6.16 -2.02 21.27
C GLU A 81 6.76 -1.10 20.19
N LYS A 82 7.00 -1.67 19.00
CA LYS A 82 7.55 -0.94 17.85
C LYS A 82 6.42 -0.32 17.01
N TYR A 83 6.40 1.00 16.93
CA TYR A 83 5.55 1.78 16.03
C TYR A 83 6.38 2.38 14.91
N TYR A 84 5.75 2.60 13.78
CA TYR A 84 6.30 3.32 12.65
C TYR A 84 5.56 4.64 12.47
N MET A 85 6.30 5.67 12.07
CA MET A 85 5.77 7.00 11.78
C MET A 85 6.43 7.55 10.52
N ILE A 86 5.68 8.31 9.72
CA ILE A 86 6.24 9.01 8.57
C ILE A 86 7.09 10.20 9.04
N THR A 87 8.27 10.38 8.46
CA THR A 87 9.13 11.53 8.77
C THR A 87 8.71 12.77 7.98
N LYS A 88 9.30 13.94 8.28
CA LYS A 88 9.14 15.14 7.45
C LYS A 88 9.61 14.91 6.00
N ILE A 89 10.71 14.17 5.82
CA ILE A 89 11.25 13.81 4.50
C ILE A 89 10.25 12.90 3.77
N GLY A 90 9.68 11.92 4.46
CA GLY A 90 8.65 11.03 3.93
C GLY A 90 7.40 11.77 3.48
N LYS A 91 6.88 12.71 4.29
CA LYS A 91 5.72 13.54 3.95
C LYS A 91 5.99 14.37 2.69
N LYS A 92 7.10 15.10 2.65
CA LYS A 92 7.49 15.87 1.46
C LYS A 92 7.57 14.98 0.23
N LYS A 93 8.18 13.79 0.36
CA LYS A 93 8.31 12.86 -0.74
C LYS A 93 6.97 12.34 -1.24
N LEU A 94 6.04 12.06 -0.32
CA LEU A 94 4.69 11.62 -0.64
C LEU A 94 3.94 12.68 -1.44
N GLU A 95 4.00 13.94 -1.00
CA GLU A 95 3.37 15.07 -1.71
C GLU A 95 3.99 15.27 -3.11
N GLU A 96 5.32 15.25 -3.24
CA GLU A 96 6.00 15.33 -4.54
C GLU A 96 5.54 14.23 -5.51
N ILE A 97 5.33 13.01 -5.01
CA ILE A 97 4.84 11.90 -5.82
C ILE A 97 3.38 12.16 -6.22
N LYS A 98 2.51 12.53 -5.27
CA LYS A 98 1.10 12.85 -5.54
C LYS A 98 0.98 13.91 -6.64
N GLU A 99 1.72 15.02 -6.53
CA GLU A 99 1.69 16.10 -7.52
C GLU A 99 2.21 15.67 -8.90
N ARG A 100 3.37 15.01 -8.95
CA ARG A 100 4.03 14.67 -10.22
C ARG A 100 3.38 13.52 -10.97
N THR A 101 2.72 12.61 -10.27
CA THR A 101 2.29 11.32 -10.83
C THR A 101 0.78 11.16 -10.97
N LYS A 102 -0.04 11.93 -10.23
CA LYS A 102 -1.51 11.77 -10.24
C LYS A 102 -2.10 11.76 -11.65
N ASN A 103 -1.81 12.78 -12.45
CA ASN A 103 -2.35 12.87 -13.82
C ASN A 103 -1.84 11.75 -14.73
N LYS A 104 -0.60 11.30 -14.55
CA LYS A 104 -0.01 10.21 -15.35
C LYS A 104 -0.62 8.86 -14.99
N ILE A 105 -0.77 8.58 -13.70
CA ILE A 105 -1.39 7.35 -13.20
C ILE A 105 -2.86 7.30 -13.61
N ASN A 106 -3.60 8.41 -13.50
CA ASN A 106 -4.99 8.46 -13.94
C ASN A 106 -5.12 8.12 -15.43
N LYS A 107 -4.27 8.69 -16.30
CA LYS A 107 -4.28 8.33 -17.72
C LYS A 107 -4.03 6.84 -17.96
N ILE A 108 -3.11 6.22 -17.21
CA ILE A 108 -2.83 4.79 -17.30
C ILE A 108 -4.03 3.96 -16.83
N ILE A 109 -4.64 4.32 -15.70
CA ILE A 109 -5.82 3.63 -15.15
C ILE A 109 -6.97 3.71 -16.14
N ASN A 110 -7.26 4.90 -16.68
CA ASN A 110 -8.31 5.09 -17.66
C ASN A 110 -8.06 4.24 -18.91
N LEU A 111 -6.82 4.20 -19.42
CA LEU A 111 -6.49 3.37 -20.58
C LEU A 111 -6.65 1.85 -20.32
N ILE A 112 -6.36 1.37 -19.11
CA ILE A 112 -6.42 -0.06 -18.78
C ILE A 112 -7.85 -0.51 -18.46
N PHE A 113 -8.64 0.32 -17.79
CA PHE A 113 -9.89 -0.09 -17.14
C PHE A 113 -11.14 0.63 -17.66
N GLU A 114 -11.01 1.77 -18.35
CA GLU A 114 -12.16 2.39 -19.00
C GLU A 114 -12.30 1.81 -20.42
N PRO A 115 -13.52 1.41 -20.83
CA PRO A 115 -13.74 0.97 -22.20
C PRO A 115 -13.37 2.11 -23.15
N SER A 116 -12.65 1.78 -24.24
CA SER A 116 -12.53 2.71 -25.36
C SER A 116 -13.94 3.15 -25.73
N PRO A 117 -14.27 4.46 -25.77
CA PRO A 117 -15.54 4.89 -26.32
C PRO A 117 -15.64 4.25 -27.69
N ASP A 118 -16.76 3.57 -27.91
CA ASP A 118 -16.96 2.56 -28.94
C ASP A 118 -16.26 2.94 -30.24
N ARG A 119 -15.50 2.00 -30.82
CA ARG A 119 -15.20 2.07 -32.25
C ARG A 119 -16.54 1.85 -32.96
N ILE A 120 -17.24 2.95 -33.20
CA ILE A 120 -18.34 3.06 -34.17
C ILE A 120 -17.80 2.64 -35.53
#